data_AF-A0A4R1X1G0-F1
#
_entry.id   AF-A0A4R1X1G0-F1
#
_cell.length_a   1.000
_cell.length_b   1.000
_cell.length_c   1.000
_cell.angle_alpha   90.00
_cell.angle_beta   90.00
_cell.angle_gamma   90.00
#
_symmetry.space_group_name_H-M   'P 1'
#
loop_
_entity.id
_entity.type
_entity.pdbx_description
1 polymer ?
#
loop_
_entity_poly.entity_id
_entity_poly.type
_entity_poly.pdbx_seq_one_letter_code
_entity_poly.pdbx_strand_id
1 'polypeptide(L)'
;MTEQATDFDAIVRADLAIEIMNRGRGLISARLHDIGDGDPAETERLRSRRRDLLGLQHGVVVGMPETVEPLIAEWGPRVRDEERFWREL
;
A
#
# COMPACT_ATOMS: atom_id res chain seq x y z
N MET A 1 -14.34 29.97 -1.34
CA MET A 1 -13.64 29.23 -0.25
C MET A 1 -13.78 27.72 -0.36
N THR A 2 -14.60 27.17 -1.27
CA THR A 2 -14.87 25.74 -1.40
C THR A 2 -13.81 24.98 -2.21
N GLU A 3 -13.30 25.54 -3.31
CA GLU A 3 -12.30 24.87 -4.17
C GLU A 3 -11.00 24.54 -3.43
N GLN A 4 -10.48 25.47 -2.63
CA GLN A 4 -9.24 25.27 -1.86
C GLN A 4 -9.38 24.20 -0.77
N ALA A 5 -10.59 23.99 -0.25
CA ALA A 5 -10.86 22.91 0.70
C ALA A 5 -10.95 21.55 -0.01
N THR A 6 -11.52 21.50 -1.22
CA THR A 6 -11.53 20.31 -2.08
C THR A 6 -10.13 19.88 -2.49
N ASP A 7 -9.26 20.84 -2.84
CA ASP A 7 -7.86 20.56 -3.20
C ASP A 7 -7.07 20.00 -2.02
N PHE A 8 -7.28 20.54 -0.82
CA PHE A 8 -6.64 20.03 0.39
C PHE A 8 -7.08 18.61 0.73
N ASP A 9 -8.39 18.31 0.65
CA ASP A 9 -8.89 16.96 0.87
C ASP A 9 -8.29 15.97 -0.14
N ALA A 10 -8.24 16.34 -1.43
CA ALA A 10 -7.63 15.51 -2.46
C ALA A 10 -6.16 15.16 -2.18
N ILE A 11 -5.38 16.11 -1.64
CA ILE A 11 -4.00 15.87 -1.20
C ILE A 11 -3.98 14.87 -0.04
N VAL A 12 -4.77 15.11 1.01
CA VAL A 12 -4.82 14.25 2.20
C VAL A 12 -5.23 12.81 1.83
N ARG A 13 -6.19 12.65 0.91
CA ARG A 13 -6.62 11.33 0.42
C ARG A 13 -5.48 10.62 -0.33
N ALA A 14 -4.78 11.32 -1.23
CA ALA A 14 -3.64 10.75 -1.95
C ALA A 14 -2.51 10.33 -1.00
N ASP A 15 -2.17 11.17 -0.02
CA ASP A 15 -1.15 10.86 0.99
C ASP A 15 -1.56 9.63 1.82
N LEU A 16 -2.82 9.52 2.24
CA LEU A 16 -3.32 8.35 2.95
C LEU A 16 -3.18 7.06 2.13
N ALA A 17 -3.48 7.09 0.83
CA ALA A 17 -3.30 5.92 -0.04
C ALA A 17 -1.82 5.51 -0.13
N ILE A 18 -0.91 6.48 -0.26
CA ILE A 18 0.54 6.26 -0.27
C ILE A 18 1.01 5.65 1.04
N GLU A 19 0.56 6.16 2.18
CA GLU A 19 0.88 5.62 3.51
C GLU A 19 0.41 4.17 3.68
N ILE A 20 -0.81 3.85 3.22
CA ILE A 20 -1.35 2.48 3.25
C ILE A 20 -0.44 1.54 2.43
N MET A 21 -0.04 1.93 1.21
CA MET A 21 0.87 1.13 0.38
C MET A 21 2.24 0.95 1.06
N ASN A 22 2.79 2.02 1.63
CA ASN A 22 4.06 1.97 2.36
C ASN A 22 4.00 1.04 3.56
N ARG A 23 2.89 1.02 4.30
CA ARG A 23 2.69 0.10 5.42
C ARG A 23 2.69 -1.36 4.98
N GLY A 24 1.99 -1.69 3.89
CA GLY A 24 2.02 -3.04 3.30
C GLY A 24 3.44 -3.46 2.88
N ARG A 25 4.19 -2.55 2.24
CA ARG A 25 5.60 -2.79 1.88
C ARG A 25 6.51 -2.96 3.10
N GLY A 26 6.20 -2.27 4.20
CA GLY A 26 6.87 -2.42 5.49
C GLY A 26 6.69 -3.81 6.08
N LEU A 27 5.45 -4.32 6.13
CA LEU A 27 5.15 -5.68 6.59
C LEU A 27 5.91 -6.74 5.80
N ILE A 28 5.92 -6.62 4.47
CA ILE A 28 6.70 -7.51 3.59
C ILE A 28 8.19 -7.42 3.87
N SER A 29 8.72 -6.22 4.09
CA SER A 29 10.15 -6.04 4.33
C SER A 29 10.58 -6.61 5.68
N ALA A 30 9.74 -6.53 6.71
CA ALA A 30 9.97 -7.20 7.99
C ALA A 30 10.02 -8.72 7.82
N ARG A 31 9.02 -9.32 7.14
CA ARG A 31 9.00 -10.76 6.88
C ARG A 31 10.20 -11.24 6.07
N LEU A 32 10.61 -10.47 5.05
CA LEU A 32 11.82 -10.77 4.26
C LEU A 32 13.09 -10.77 5.11
N HIS A 33 13.17 -9.89 6.11
CA HIS A 33 14.28 -9.88 7.06
C HIS A 33 14.29 -11.15 7.92
N ASP A 34 13.12 -11.60 8.37
CA ASP A 34 12.99 -12.79 9.23
C ASP A 34 13.26 -14.12 8.48
N ILE A 35 12.93 -14.21 7.19
CA ILE A 35 13.19 -15.42 6.37
C ILE A 35 14.69 -15.61 6.09
N GLY A 36 15.43 -14.52 5.91
CA GLY A 36 16.85 -14.58 5.49
C GLY A 36 17.04 -15.35 4.18
N ASP A 37 17.99 -16.28 4.16
CA ASP A 37 18.26 -17.17 3.01
C ASP A 37 17.55 -18.54 3.13
N GLY A 38 16.62 -18.69 4.08
CA GLY A 38 16.00 -19.98 4.41
C GLY A 38 15.03 -20.52 3.36
N ASP A 39 14.38 -19.64 2.60
CA ASP A 39 13.46 -20.00 1.51
C ASP A 39 13.58 -19.00 0.34
N PRO A 40 14.36 -19.32 -0.70
CA PRO A 40 14.52 -18.46 -1.86
C PRO A 40 13.23 -18.24 -2.66
N ALA A 41 12.32 -19.23 -2.69
CA ALA A 41 11.09 -19.16 -3.47
C ALA A 41 10.10 -18.20 -2.82
N GLU A 42 9.90 -18.34 -1.50
CA GLU A 42 9.06 -17.41 -0.74
C GLU A 42 9.65 -16.00 -0.72
N THR A 43 10.98 -15.90 -0.63
CA THR A 43 11.69 -14.61 -0.72
C THR A 43 11.40 -13.89 -2.03
N GLU A 44 11.47 -14.55 -3.18
CA GLU A 44 11.18 -13.89 -4.46
C GLU A 44 9.69 -13.57 -4.61
N ARG A 45 8.79 -14.44 -4.12
CA ARG A 45 7.35 -14.14 -4.09
C ARG A 45 7.07 -12.84 -3.33
N LEU A 46 7.62 -12.69 -2.13
CA LEU A 46 7.47 -11.50 -1.31
C LEU A 46 8.11 -10.27 -1.96
N ARG A 47 9.29 -10.40 -2.57
CA ARG A 47 9.92 -9.31 -3.34
C ARG A 47 9.03 -8.86 -4.51
N SER A 48 8.39 -9.80 -5.21
CA SER A 48 7.45 -9.48 -6.27
C SER A 48 6.24 -8.71 -5.74
N ARG A 49 5.60 -9.21 -4.68
CA ARG A 49 4.46 -8.51 -4.05
C ARG A 49 4.83 -7.11 -3.58
N ARG A 50 6.04 -6.91 -3.05
CA ARG A 50 6.53 -5.58 -2.66
C ARG A 50 6.68 -4.63 -3.86
N ARG A 51 7.08 -5.14 -5.03
CA ARG A 51 7.15 -4.36 -6.28
C ARG A 51 5.74 -4.03 -6.80
N ASP A 52 4.79 -4.95 -6.70
CA ASP A 52 3.40 -4.72 -7.09
C ASP A 52 2.80 -3.56 -6.27
N LEU A 53 2.98 -3.56 -4.95
CA LEU A 53 2.53 -2.47 -4.07
C LEU A 53 3.21 -1.13 -4.40
N LEU A 54 4.48 -1.14 -4.79
CA LEU A 54 5.16 0.07 -5.25
C LEU A 54 4.55 0.58 -6.57
N GLY A 55 4.17 -0.32 -7.47
CA GLY A 55 3.45 0.02 -8.70
C GLY A 55 2.11 0.69 -8.42
N LEU A 56 1.33 0.16 -7.48
CA LEU A 56 0.08 0.78 -7.03
C LEU A 56 0.31 2.17 -6.44
N GLN A 57 1.34 2.33 -5.59
CA GLN A 57 1.71 3.62 -5.02
C GLN A 57 2.07 4.65 -6.10
N HIS A 58 2.83 4.27 -7.13
CA HIS A 58 3.18 5.18 -8.23
C HIS A 58 1.97 5.57 -9.10
N GLY A 59 0.88 4.83 -9.04
CA GLY A 59 -0.37 5.14 -9.75
C GLY A 59 -1.25 6.18 -9.05
N VAL A 60 -0.91 6.60 -7.82
CA VAL A 60 -1.67 7.60 -7.06
C VAL A 60 -1.50 8.98 -7.68
N VAL A 61 -2.60 9.61 -8.07
CA VAL A 61 -2.62 10.97 -8.63
C VAL A 61 -3.55 11.87 -7.81
N VAL A 62 -3.01 12.98 -7.31
CA VAL A 62 -3.77 13.99 -6.57
C VAL A 62 -4.87 14.57 -7.48
N GLY A 63 -6.09 14.66 -6.96
CA GLY A 63 -7.24 15.15 -7.71
C GLY A 63 -7.89 14.11 -8.64
N MET A 64 -7.43 12.86 -8.63
CA MET A 64 -8.05 11.73 -9.35
C MET A 64 -8.52 10.65 -8.35
N PRO A 65 -9.72 10.81 -7.74
CA PRO A 65 -10.24 9.87 -6.74
C PRO A 65 -10.30 8.42 -7.23
N GLU A 66 -10.51 8.19 -8.53
CA GLU A 66 -10.52 6.87 -9.14
C GLU A 66 -9.19 6.10 -9.01
N THR A 67 -8.07 6.81 -8.79
CA THR A 67 -6.76 6.20 -8.53
C THR A 67 -6.47 6.02 -7.03
N VAL A 68 -7.20 6.72 -6.17
CA VAL A 68 -6.92 6.85 -4.72
C VAL A 68 -7.91 6.03 -3.88
N GLU A 69 -9.20 6.25 -4.10
CA GLU A 69 -10.29 5.70 -3.30
C GLU A 69 -10.32 4.17 -3.27
N PRO A 70 -10.11 3.46 -4.40
CA PRO A 70 -10.06 1.99 -4.38
C PRO A 70 -8.91 1.46 -3.52
N LEU A 71 -7.74 2.12 -3.56
CA LEU A 71 -6.58 1.71 -2.76
C LEU A 71 -6.86 1.84 -1.27
N ILE A 72 -7.49 2.95 -0.85
CA ILE A 72 -7.85 3.16 0.56
C ILE A 72 -8.89 2.13 1.01
N ALA A 73 -9.94 1.91 0.22
CA ALA A 73 -11.02 1.00 0.56
C ALA A 73 -10.56 -0.46 0.64
N GLU A 74 -9.73 -0.89 -0.31
CA GLU A 74 -9.24 -2.26 -0.37
C GLU A 74 -8.13 -2.51 0.65
N TRP A 75 -7.09 -1.68 0.65
CA TRP A 75 -5.87 -1.96 1.39
C TRP A 75 -5.86 -1.38 2.80
N GLY A 76 -6.64 -0.33 3.07
CA GLY A 76 -6.71 0.29 4.39
C GLY A 76 -7.07 -0.70 5.51
N PRO A 77 -8.14 -1.50 5.37
CA PRO A 77 -8.47 -2.56 6.32
C PRO A 77 -7.42 -3.68 6.37
N ARG A 78 -6.83 -4.07 5.23
CA ARG A 78 -5.84 -5.14 5.15
C ARG A 78 -4.59 -4.82 5.94
N VAL A 79 -3.98 -3.64 5.76
CA VAL A 79 -2.70 -3.29 6.41
C VAL A 79 -2.83 -2.98 7.91
N ARG A 80 -4.07 -2.88 8.43
CA ARG A 80 -4.37 -2.73 9.86
C ARG A 80 -4.49 -4.07 10.59
N ASP A 81 -4.80 -5.14 9.87
CA ASP A 81 -4.95 -6.49 10.38
C ASP A 81 -3.89 -7.38 9.72
N GLU A 82 -2.80 -7.63 10.44
CA GLU A 82 -1.66 -8.35 9.89
C GLU A 82 -2.00 -9.80 9.50
N GLU A 83 -2.84 -10.49 10.26
CA GLU A 83 -3.27 -11.85 9.91
C GLU A 83 -4.06 -11.86 8.61
N ARG A 84 -4.98 -10.90 8.45
CA ARG A 84 -5.73 -10.71 7.22
C ARG A 84 -4.82 -10.34 6.06
N PHE A 85 -3.86 -9.43 6.27
CA PHE A 85 -2.89 -9.03 5.26
C PHE A 85 -2.19 -10.24 4.67
N TRP A 86 -1.62 -11.12 5.51
CA TRP A 86 -0.90 -12.29 5.02
C TRP A 86 -1.79 -13.34 4.36
N ARG A 87 -3.05 -13.46 4.80
CA ARG A 87 -4.03 -14.38 4.19
C ARG A 87 -4.46 -13.95 2.79
N GLU A 88 -4.52 -12.65 2.54
CA GLU A 88 -5.00 -12.06 1.28
C GLU A 88 -3.88 -11.62 0.33
N LEU A 89 -2.60 -11.78 0.71
CA LEU A 89 -1.42 -11.38 -0.07
C LEU A 89 -1.09 -12.34 -1.22
#